data_AF-A0A075I828-F1
#
_entry.id   AF-A0A075I828-F1
#
_cell.length_a   1.000
_cell.length_b   1.000
_cell.length_c   1.000
_cell.angle_alpha   90.00
_cell.angle_beta   90.00
_cell.angle_gamma   90.00
#
_symmetry.space_group_name_H-M   'P 1'
#
loop_
_entity.id
_entity.type
_entity.pdbx_description
1 polymer ?
#
loop_
_entity_poly.entity_id
_entity_poly.type
_entity_poly.pdbx_seq_one_letter_code
_entity_poly.pdbx_strand_id
1 'polypeptide(L)'
;MGMNWISFVKIKENVGLNTFAIEGKISRCTNCNGELLQAKNKEIIGKVPDGVIRNFKEFWECKKCKKIYWNGTHIKNLQTFVSELNEKL
;
A
#
# COMPACT_ATOMS: atom_id res chain seq x y z
N MET A 1 0.03 9.62 -18.37
CA MET A 1 -1.00 10.61 -18.03
C MET A 1 -0.64 11.20 -16.67
N GLY A 2 0.09 12.33 -16.66
CA GLY A 2 0.42 13.02 -15.41
C GLY A 2 -0.76 13.87 -14.95
N MET A 3 -1.06 13.86 -13.65
CA MET A 3 -2.00 14.83 -13.06
C MET A 3 -1.55 16.25 -13.40
N ASN A 4 -2.50 17.12 -13.74
CA ASN A 4 -2.23 18.55 -13.87
C ASN A 4 -1.86 19.11 -12.48
N TRP A 5 -0.58 19.47 -12.31
CA TRP A 5 -0.01 19.93 -11.04
C TRP A 5 -0.78 21.11 -10.43
N ILE A 6 -1.23 22.06 -11.26
CA ILE A 6 -2.00 23.22 -10.83
C ILE A 6 -3.35 22.79 -10.23
N SER A 7 -3.98 21.76 -10.81
CA SER A 7 -5.24 21.23 -10.30
C SER A 7 -5.04 20.50 -8.97
N PHE A 8 -3.94 19.77 -8.83
CA PHE A 8 -3.61 19.06 -7.60
C PHE A 8 -3.34 20.01 -6.42
N VAL A 9 -2.58 21.09 -6.63
CA VAL A 9 -2.32 22.11 -5.60
C VAL A 9 -3.63 22.77 -5.12
N LYS A 10 -4.52 23.14 -6.04
CA LYS A 10 -5.84 23.69 -5.69
C LYS A 10 -6.69 22.71 -4.86
N ILE A 11 -6.63 21.41 -5.17
CA ILE A 11 -7.34 20.40 -4.39
C ILE A 11 -6.73 20.27 -2.99
N LYS A 12 -5.38 20.25 -2.89
CA LYS A 12 -4.67 20.21 -1.60
C LYS A 12 -5.14 21.35 -0.68
N GLU A 13 -5.15 22.58 -1.19
CA GLU A 13 -5.56 23.77 -0.42
C GLU A 13 -7.02 23.71 0.03
N ASN A 14 -7.94 23.37 -0.89
CA ASN A 14 -9.37 23.33 -0.57
C ASN A 14 -9.75 22.21 0.40
N VAL A 15 -9.03 21.08 0.38
CA VAL A 15 -9.31 19.92 1.22
C VAL A 15 -8.50 19.94 2.52
N GLY A 16 -7.49 20.82 2.64
CA GLY A 16 -6.63 20.92 3.82
C GLY A 16 -5.71 19.71 3.99
N LEU A 17 -5.22 19.14 2.88
CA LEU A 17 -4.28 18.02 2.91
C LEU A 17 -2.86 18.53 3.22
N ASN A 18 -2.31 18.16 4.38
CA ASN A 18 -1.04 18.74 4.84
C ASN A 18 0.16 17.80 4.65
N THR A 19 -0.03 16.51 4.88
CA THR A 19 1.05 15.51 4.81
C THR A 19 0.48 14.20 4.34
N PHE A 20 1.24 13.51 3.48
CA PHE A 20 0.90 12.19 2.99
C PHE A 20 1.66 11.14 3.80
N ALA A 21 1.00 10.05 4.15
CA ALA A 21 1.57 8.94 4.90
C ALA A 21 1.08 7.60 4.33
N ILE A 22 1.87 6.55 4.52
CA ILE A 22 1.51 5.19 4.14
C ILE A 22 1.24 4.38 5.40
N GLU A 23 0.01 3.95 5.56
CA GLU A 23 -0.41 3.10 6.68
C GLU A 23 -0.90 1.74 6.18
N GLY A 24 -0.08 0.71 6.41
CA GLY A 24 -0.41 -0.67 6.03
C GLY A 24 -1.66 -1.22 6.73
N LYS A 25 -1.95 -0.76 7.97
CA LYS A 25 -3.05 -1.29 8.80
C LYS A 25 -4.45 -1.00 8.26
N ILE A 26 -4.62 0.11 7.54
CA ILE A 26 -5.91 0.53 6.95
C ILE A 26 -5.95 0.36 5.43
N SER A 27 -4.95 -0.32 4.86
CA SER A 27 -4.81 -0.47 3.41
C SER A 27 -5.91 -1.36 2.81
N ARG A 28 -6.29 -1.06 1.57
CA ARG A 28 -7.29 -1.81 0.78
C ARG A 28 -6.62 -2.60 -0.33
N CYS A 29 -7.28 -3.64 -0.80
CA CYS A 29 -6.80 -4.44 -1.91
C CYS A 29 -6.72 -3.59 -3.19
N THR A 30 -5.52 -3.42 -3.75
CA THR A 30 -5.30 -2.70 -5.01
C THR A 30 -6.00 -3.31 -6.23
N ASN A 31 -6.45 -4.57 -6.13
CA ASN A 31 -7.15 -5.26 -7.22
C ASN A 31 -8.68 -5.09 -7.19
N CYS A 32 -9.29 -5.01 -6.00
CA CYS A 32 -10.76 -5.03 -5.88
C CYS A 32 -11.33 -4.08 -4.83
N ASN A 33 -10.49 -3.27 -4.20
CA ASN A 33 -10.80 -2.37 -3.09
C ASN A 33 -11.39 -3.06 -1.84
N GLY A 34 -11.27 -4.38 -1.74
CA GLY A 34 -11.72 -5.15 -0.59
C GLY A 34 -10.86 -4.93 0.67
N GLU A 35 -11.43 -5.27 1.82
CA GLU A 35 -10.75 -5.26 3.11
C GLU A 35 -9.59 -6.27 3.13
N LEU A 36 -8.45 -5.85 3.67
CA LEU A 36 -7.27 -6.69 3.92
C LEU A 36 -7.25 -7.10 5.39
N LEU A 37 -7.08 -8.39 5.65
CA LEU A 37 -6.87 -8.91 7.01
C LEU A 37 -5.45 -9.42 7.14
N GLN A 38 -4.86 -9.21 8.31
CA GLN A 38 -3.56 -9.80 8.63
C GLN A 38 -3.68 -11.33 8.64
N ALA A 39 -2.84 -11.99 7.85
CA ALA A 39 -2.84 -13.44 7.70
C ALA A 39 -1.65 -14.04 8.46
N LYS A 40 -1.87 -15.19 9.12
CA LYS A 40 -0.80 -15.90 9.82
C LYS A 40 0.01 -16.73 8.82
N ASN A 41 1.32 -16.88 9.06
CA ASN A 41 2.20 -17.68 8.19
C ASN A 41 1.63 -19.06 7.85
N LYS A 42 0.98 -19.76 8.81
CA LYS A 42 0.36 -21.07 8.58
C LYS A 42 -0.72 -21.06 7.50
N GLU A 43 -1.44 -19.95 7.32
CA GLU A 43 -2.53 -19.80 6.35
C GLU A 43 -2.02 -19.42 4.94
N ILE A 44 -0.74 -19.02 4.85
CA ILE A 44 -0.08 -18.50 3.66
C ILE A 44 0.84 -19.55 3.01
N ILE A 45 1.30 -20.55 3.76
CA ILE A 45 2.09 -21.67 3.24
C ILE A 45 1.36 -22.34 2.08
N GLY A 46 2.05 -22.52 0.95
CA GLY A 46 1.49 -23.10 -0.28
C GLY A 46 0.66 -22.14 -1.14
N LYS A 47 0.35 -20.92 -0.67
CA LYS A 47 -0.35 -19.89 -1.45
C LYS A 47 0.60 -18.83 -2.06
N VAL A 48 1.82 -18.72 -1.56
CA VAL A 48 2.87 -17.85 -2.08
C VAL A 48 4.18 -18.62 -2.22
N PRO A 49 5.12 -18.18 -3.07
CA PRO A 49 6.41 -18.86 -3.21
C PRO A 49 7.18 -18.92 -1.88
N ASP A 50 7.87 -20.03 -1.61
CA ASP A 50 8.57 -20.24 -0.33
C ASP A 50 9.62 -19.16 -0.02
N GLY A 51 10.26 -18.61 -1.06
CA GLY A 51 11.19 -17.50 -0.90
C GLY A 51 10.54 -16.27 -0.26
N VAL A 52 9.25 -16.04 -0.49
CA VAL A 52 8.49 -14.96 0.15
C VAL A 52 8.29 -15.27 1.64
N ILE A 53 7.88 -16.49 1.97
CA ILE A 53 7.67 -16.91 3.37
C ILE A 53 8.96 -16.83 4.19
N ARG A 54 10.10 -17.16 3.58
CA ARG A 54 11.41 -17.05 4.24
C ARG A 54 11.85 -15.61 4.48
N ASN A 55 11.49 -14.69 3.58
CA ASN A 55 12.00 -13.31 3.59
C ASN A 55 11.08 -12.31 4.28
N PHE A 56 9.80 -12.63 4.49
CA PHE A 56 8.81 -11.71 5.04
C PHE A 56 8.03 -12.34 6.20
N LYS A 57 7.64 -11.50 7.17
CA LYS A 57 6.95 -11.93 8.40
C LYS A 57 5.49 -11.49 8.48
N GLU A 58 5.13 -10.47 7.71
CA GLU A 58 3.80 -9.87 7.75
C GLU A 58 3.12 -10.03 6.40
N PHE A 59 1.91 -10.59 6.46
CA PHE A 59 1.09 -10.89 5.31
C PHE A 59 -0.32 -10.37 5.51
N TRP A 60 -0.96 -9.97 4.42
CA TRP A 60 -2.35 -9.57 4.39
C TRP A 60 -3.08 -10.28 3.26
N GLU A 61 -4.27 -10.82 3.54
CA GLU A 61 -5.11 -11.46 2.56
C GLU A 61 -6.40 -10.65 2.36
N CYS A 62 -6.79 -10.43 1.11
CA CYS A 62 -8.05 -9.78 0.80
C CYS A 62 -9.23 -10.71 1.08
N LYS A 63 -10.21 -10.26 1.86
CA LYS A 63 -11.42 -11.04 2.15
C LYS A 63 -12.23 -11.39 0.89
N LYS A 64 -12.22 -10.50 -0.11
CA LYS A 64 -13.01 -10.60 -1.34
C LYS A 64 -12.32 -11.44 -2.42
N CYS A 65 -11.13 -11.06 -2.87
CA CYS A 65 -10.45 -11.73 -4.00
C CYS A 65 -9.31 -12.67 -3.60
N LYS A 66 -9.04 -12.85 -2.30
CA LYS A 66 -7.99 -13.74 -1.76
C LYS A 66 -6.56 -13.41 -2.20
N LYS A 67 -6.33 -12.25 -2.81
CA LYS A 67 -4.98 -11.78 -3.14
C LYS A 67 -4.18 -11.54 -1.85
N ILE A 68 -2.95 -12.04 -1.84
CA ILE A 68 -2.02 -11.94 -0.71
C ILE A 68 -0.99 -10.83 -0.98
N TYR A 69 -0.72 -10.04 0.06
CA TYR A 69 0.22 -8.93 0.08
C TYR A 69 1.24 -9.12 1.20
N TRP A 70 2.45 -8.60 1.01
CA TRP A 70 3.53 -8.56 2.00
C TRP A 70 4.35 -7.28 1.80
N ASN A 71 5.15 -6.92 2.80
CA ASN A 71 5.96 -5.68 2.78
C ASN A 71 7.21 -5.79 1.88
N GLY A 72 6.99 -5.97 0.57
CA GLY A 72 8.04 -6.04 -0.44
C GLY A 72 8.56 -4.67 -0.89
N THR A 73 9.37 -4.66 -1.94
CA THR A 73 9.95 -3.44 -2.54
C THR A 73 8.92 -2.40 -2.95
N HIS A 74 7.70 -2.82 -3.29
CA HIS A 74 6.62 -1.91 -3.67
C HIS A 74 6.29 -0.88 -2.58
N ILE A 75 6.22 -1.30 -1.31
CA ILE A 75 5.95 -0.39 -0.20
C ILE A 75 7.12 0.58 0.00
N LYS A 76 8.36 0.09 -0.13
CA LYS A 76 9.55 0.95 -0.04
C LYS A 76 9.53 2.04 -1.11
N ASN A 77 9.22 1.68 -2.35
CA ASN A 77 9.13 2.64 -3.44
C ASN A 77 8.01 3.67 -3.23
N LEU A 78 6.86 3.23 -2.69
CA LEU A 78 5.78 4.14 -2.33
C LEU A 78 6.22 5.10 -1.19
N GLN A 79 6.95 4.61 -0.19
CA GLN A 79 7.47 5.45 0.90
C GLN A 79 8.41 6.53 0.36
N THR A 80 9.30 6.18 -0.57
CA THR A 80 10.16 7.16 -1.26
C THR A 80 9.33 8.21 -2.00
N PHE A 81 8.34 7.78 -2.79
CA PHE A 81 7.46 8.68 -3.52
C PHE A 81 6.69 9.64 -2.59
N VAL A 82 6.17 9.14 -1.47
CA VAL A 82 5.47 9.95 -0.47
C VAL A 82 6.41 10.95 0.20
N SER A 83 7.65 10.57 0.49
CA SER A 83 8.67 11.50 1.00
C SER A 83 8.94 12.63 0.01
N GLU A 84 9.18 12.30 -1.27
CA GLU A 84 9.40 13.30 -2.31
C GLU A 84 8.19 14.21 -2.52
N LEU A 85 6.96 13.69 -2.39
CA LEU A 85 5.75 14.49 -2.45
C LEU A 85 5.68 15.48 -1.29
N ASN A 86 5.96 15.03 -0.06
CA ASN A 86 5.95 15.88 1.13
C ASN A 86 7.05 16.95 1.10
N GLU A 87 8.18 16.72 0.42
CA GLU A 87 9.24 17.72 0.23
C GLU A 87 8.89 18.79 -0.81
N LYS A 88 8.10 18.43 -1.83
CA LYS A 88 7.75 19.30 -2.96
C LYS A 88 6.47 20.12 -2.74
N LEU A 89 5.72 19.84 -1.67
CA LEU A 89 4.39 20.38 -1.39
C LEU A 89 4.38 21.16 -0.07
#